data_AF-F9EK25-F1
#
_entry.id   AF-F9EK25-F1
#
_cell.length_a   1.000
_cell.length_b   1.000
_cell.length_c   1.000
_cell.angle_alpha   90.00
_cell.angle_beta   90.00
_cell.angle_gamma   90.00
#
_symmetry.space_group_name_H-M   'P 1'
#
loop_
_entity.id
_entity.type
_entity.pdbx_description
1 polymer ?
#
loop_
_entity_poly.entity_id
_entity_poly.type
_entity_poly.pdbx_seq_one_letter_code
_entity_poly.pdbx_strand_id
1 'polypeptide(L)'
;MITIQEEKGTLNAYAKGVAIARKFVQQLSLEEKVECDISEIILGMECGGSDTTSGLASNPTCGICSDMIIDFGGTSILSETTEFIGAEHVVAKRGKNEKVSKEILELVQNCEKKAMSLGVDIRGGQPTPGNIVGGITTIEEKSLGCIHKSGTKEFQGVLQYADIPQTKGLYIMDTPGQDIESITGMVAGGAQIVIFTTGRGTPTGNPISPVIKLTGNKFTFDSMIDNIDFDASKIISGEESIAETGKRLFQEILKVCNGKITKAEALKHKEFGILRIASTF
;
A
#
# COMPACT_ATOMS: atom_id res chain seq x y z
N MET A 1 -16.48 16.76 -20.08
CA MET A 1 -16.60 15.36 -20.54
C MET A 1 -16.58 15.38 -22.06
N ILE A 2 -15.86 14.47 -22.73
CA ILE A 2 -15.90 14.33 -24.19
C ILE A 2 -16.78 13.13 -24.49
N THR A 3 -17.79 13.28 -25.34
CA THR A 3 -18.65 12.17 -25.76
C THR A 3 -18.55 11.96 -27.27
N ILE A 4 -18.65 10.71 -27.71
CA ILE A 4 -18.53 10.36 -29.15
C ILE A 4 -19.66 11.04 -29.96
N GLN A 5 -20.84 11.15 -29.36
CA GLN A 5 -22.04 11.70 -29.98
C GLN A 5 -21.90 13.20 -30.21
N GLU A 6 -21.44 13.98 -29.21
CA GLU A 6 -21.26 15.43 -29.34
C GLU A 6 -20.17 15.79 -30.34
N GLU A 7 -19.10 15.00 -30.40
CA GLU A 7 -18.01 15.22 -31.36
C GLU A 7 -18.29 14.62 -32.75
N LYS A 8 -19.46 14.00 -32.94
CA LYS A 8 -19.92 13.42 -34.21
C LYS A 8 -18.99 12.32 -34.73
N GLY A 9 -18.56 11.43 -33.85
CA GLY A 9 -17.80 10.24 -34.18
C GLY A 9 -16.49 10.10 -33.42
N THR A 10 -16.01 8.86 -33.35
CA THR A 10 -14.87 8.47 -32.52
C THR A 10 -13.58 9.21 -32.87
N LEU A 11 -13.31 9.42 -34.17
CA LEU A 11 -12.08 10.09 -34.61
C LEU A 11 -12.00 11.55 -34.16
N ASN A 12 -13.13 12.27 -34.22
CA ASN A 12 -13.21 13.65 -33.74
C ASN A 12 -13.09 13.72 -32.21
N ALA A 13 -13.76 12.81 -31.49
CA ALA A 13 -13.64 12.70 -30.05
C ALA A 13 -12.20 12.41 -29.61
N TYR A 14 -11.52 11.48 -30.29
CA TYR A 14 -10.12 11.17 -30.05
C TYR A 14 -9.22 12.38 -30.32
N ALA A 15 -9.37 13.04 -31.47
CA ALA A 15 -8.57 14.21 -31.83
C ALA A 15 -8.73 15.35 -30.80
N LYS A 16 -9.96 15.60 -30.32
CA LYS A 16 -10.22 16.57 -29.25
C LYS A 16 -9.58 16.16 -27.94
N GLY A 17 -9.68 14.89 -27.55
CA GLY A 17 -9.03 14.35 -26.35
C GLY A 17 -7.52 14.54 -26.39
N VAL A 18 -6.88 14.19 -27.51
CA VAL A 18 -5.44 14.40 -27.72
C VAL A 18 -5.07 15.87 -27.67
N ALA A 19 -5.86 16.76 -28.29
CA ALA A 19 -5.60 18.20 -28.26
C ALA A 19 -5.63 18.77 -26.83
N ILE A 20 -6.56 18.31 -25.98
CA ILE A 20 -6.62 18.69 -24.57
C ILE A 20 -5.43 18.12 -23.80
N ALA A 21 -5.16 16.82 -23.93
CA ALA A 21 -4.05 16.17 -23.24
C ALA A 21 -2.69 16.81 -23.58
N ARG A 22 -2.49 17.21 -24.85
CA ARG A 22 -1.29 17.94 -25.28
C ARG A 22 -1.10 19.26 -24.53
N LYS A 23 -2.18 20.00 -24.22
CA LYS A 23 -2.10 21.24 -23.43
C LYS A 23 -1.67 20.96 -22.00
N PHE A 24 -2.19 19.90 -21.38
CA PHE A 24 -1.77 19.49 -20.04
C PHE A 24 -0.31 19.07 -20.01
N VAL A 25 0.15 18.27 -20.97
CA VAL A 25 1.57 17.88 -21.07
C VAL A 25 2.46 19.10 -21.23
N GLN A 26 2.06 20.07 -22.07
CA GLN A 26 2.82 21.31 -22.25
C GLN A 26 2.92 22.11 -20.94
N GLN A 27 1.81 22.26 -20.22
CA GLN A 27 1.81 22.97 -18.93
C GLN A 27 2.68 22.24 -17.90
N LEU A 28 2.47 20.94 -17.72
CA LEU A 28 3.20 20.12 -16.74
C LEU A 28 4.69 20.00 -17.07
N SER A 29 5.10 20.10 -18.34
CA SER A 29 6.52 20.05 -18.74
C SER A 29 7.33 21.29 -18.31
N LEU A 30 6.66 22.35 -17.88
CA LEU A 30 7.28 23.58 -17.37
C LEU A 30 7.39 23.60 -15.84
N GLU A 31 6.77 22.64 -15.16
CA GLU A 31 6.82 22.55 -13.70
C GLU A 31 8.20 22.07 -13.25
N GLU A 32 8.79 22.78 -12.28
CA GLU A 32 10.07 22.42 -11.69
C GLU A 32 9.86 21.79 -10.31
N LYS A 33 10.71 20.83 -9.96
CA LYS A 33 10.73 20.28 -8.59
C LYS A 33 11.19 21.38 -7.64
N VAL A 34 10.47 21.52 -6.53
CA VAL A 34 10.83 22.42 -5.44
C VAL A 34 11.18 21.62 -4.20
N GLU A 35 11.94 22.23 -3.30
CA GLU A 35 12.14 21.65 -1.97
C GLU A 35 10.81 21.60 -1.22
N CYS A 36 10.49 20.43 -0.68
CA CYS A 36 9.30 20.18 0.12
C CYS A 36 9.72 19.53 1.44
N ASP A 37 9.02 19.88 2.52
CA ASP A 37 9.20 19.19 3.79
C ASP A 37 8.68 17.75 3.68
N ILE A 38 9.37 16.82 4.34
CA ILE A 38 8.97 15.42 4.39
C ILE A 38 7.61 15.25 5.10
N SER A 39 7.19 16.23 5.93
CA SER A 39 5.86 16.28 6.53
C SER A 39 4.73 16.28 5.50
N GLU A 40 5.00 16.63 4.24
CA GLU A 40 4.00 16.62 3.16
C GLU A 40 3.79 15.25 2.51
N ILE A 41 4.62 14.25 2.87
CA ILE A 41 4.48 12.90 2.35
C ILE A 41 3.31 12.17 3.04
N ILE A 42 2.49 11.52 2.21
CA ILE A 42 1.54 10.48 2.57
C ILE A 42 2.08 9.15 2.00
N LEU A 43 2.54 8.28 2.89
CA LEU A 43 3.01 6.93 2.55
C LEU A 43 1.83 5.95 2.59
N GLY A 44 1.61 5.21 1.50
CA GLY A 44 0.77 4.01 1.50
C GLY A 44 1.60 2.75 1.78
N MET A 45 1.03 1.79 2.51
CA MET A 45 1.73 0.54 2.88
C MET A 45 0.86 -0.68 2.58
N GLU A 46 1.30 -1.50 1.65
CA GLU A 46 0.59 -2.67 1.14
C GLU A 46 1.46 -3.93 1.29
N CYS A 47 0.84 -5.11 1.37
CA CYS A 47 1.51 -6.37 1.09
C CYS A 47 0.91 -7.10 -0.12
N GLY A 48 1.71 -7.92 -0.77
CA GLY A 48 1.24 -8.83 -1.82
C GLY A 48 1.33 -10.28 -1.38
N GLY A 49 1.92 -11.11 -2.24
CA GLY A 49 2.21 -12.51 -1.93
C GLY A 49 3.15 -12.65 -0.75
N SER A 50 2.60 -12.78 0.45
CA SER A 50 3.32 -12.95 1.71
C SER A 50 3.90 -14.36 1.87
N ASP A 51 4.99 -14.45 2.62
CA ASP A 51 5.70 -15.65 3.04
C ASP A 51 6.17 -15.52 4.50
N THR A 52 6.87 -16.53 5.04
CA THR A 52 7.40 -16.51 6.41
C THR A 52 8.29 -15.31 6.74
N THR A 53 9.07 -14.80 5.77
CA THR A 53 9.97 -13.67 5.99
C THR A 53 9.23 -12.33 6.08
N SER A 54 7.99 -12.29 5.61
CA SER A 54 7.22 -11.05 5.50
C SER A 54 6.96 -10.42 6.88
N GLY A 55 6.48 -11.22 7.85
CA GLY A 55 6.26 -10.76 9.23
C GLY A 55 7.54 -10.60 10.06
N LEU A 56 8.65 -11.22 9.63
CA LEU A 56 9.93 -11.21 10.37
C LEU A 56 10.90 -10.12 9.92
N ALA A 57 10.81 -9.68 8.65
CA ALA A 57 11.76 -8.74 8.05
C ALA A 57 11.06 -7.60 7.29
N SER A 58 10.29 -7.90 6.23
CA SER A 58 9.73 -6.87 5.35
C SER A 58 8.77 -5.91 6.08
N ASN A 59 7.79 -6.46 6.79
CA ASN A 59 6.75 -5.67 7.45
C ASN A 59 7.31 -4.87 8.63
N PRO A 60 8.18 -5.43 9.51
CA PRO A 60 8.86 -4.63 10.53
C PRO A 60 9.74 -3.51 9.95
N THR A 61 10.43 -3.76 8.83
CA THR A 61 11.22 -2.72 8.12
C THR A 61 10.33 -1.58 7.64
N CYS A 62 9.16 -1.91 7.07
CA CYS A 62 8.14 -0.94 6.68
C CYS A 62 7.65 -0.14 7.90
N GLY A 63 7.41 -0.81 9.03
CA GLY A 63 7.03 -0.19 10.30
C GLY A 63 8.00 0.87 10.81
N ILE A 64 9.30 0.61 10.72
CA ILE A 64 10.32 1.61 11.07
C ILE A 64 10.21 2.85 10.17
N CYS A 65 9.97 2.67 8.87
CA CYS A 65 9.78 3.81 7.96
C CYS A 65 8.51 4.60 8.26
N SER A 66 7.40 3.90 8.55
CA SER A 66 6.15 4.52 8.98
C SER A 66 6.37 5.40 10.21
N ASP A 67 7.03 4.86 11.24
CA ASP A 67 7.33 5.59 12.46
C ASP A 67 8.21 6.82 12.20
N MET A 68 9.24 6.69 11.35
CA MET A 68 10.11 7.80 10.97
C MET A 68 9.36 8.90 10.23
N ILE A 69 8.50 8.56 9.26
CA ILE A 69 7.69 9.55 8.54
C ILE A 69 6.80 10.33 9.51
N ILE A 70 6.16 9.63 10.45
CA ILE A 70 5.31 10.27 11.46
C ILE A 70 6.14 11.15 12.40
N ASP A 71 7.35 10.72 12.79
CA ASP A 71 8.26 11.51 13.62
C ASP A 71 8.72 12.80 12.94
N PHE A 72 8.78 12.83 11.60
CA PHE A 72 8.98 14.06 10.84
C PHE A 72 7.67 14.81 10.49
N GLY A 73 6.53 14.42 11.07
CA GLY A 73 5.25 15.10 10.89
C GLY A 73 4.49 14.74 9.61
N GLY A 74 4.86 13.65 8.93
CA GLY A 74 4.17 13.12 7.76
C GLY A 74 2.97 12.24 8.08
N THR A 75 2.46 11.56 7.06
CA THR A 75 1.31 10.67 7.16
C THR A 75 1.66 9.29 6.62
N SER A 76 1.16 8.24 7.28
CA SER A 76 1.26 6.86 6.81
C SER A 76 -0.11 6.20 6.84
N ILE A 77 -0.41 5.37 5.84
CA ILE A 77 -1.68 4.67 5.67
C ILE A 77 -1.39 3.17 5.64
N LEU A 78 -1.91 2.45 6.64
CA LEU A 78 -2.03 0.99 6.62
C LEU A 78 -3.32 0.62 5.87
N SER A 79 -3.23 -0.28 4.90
CA SER A 79 -4.37 -0.81 4.14
C SER A 79 -4.72 -2.25 4.56
N GLU A 80 -5.59 -2.88 3.77
CA GLU A 80 -5.93 -4.29 3.78
C GLU A 80 -6.67 -4.75 5.03
N THR A 81 -7.93 -4.31 5.20
CA THR A 81 -8.78 -4.67 6.35
C THR A 81 -8.84 -6.18 6.60
N THR A 82 -8.86 -6.97 5.51
CA THR A 82 -8.92 -8.43 5.59
C THR A 82 -7.64 -9.08 6.12
N GLU A 83 -6.52 -8.37 6.07
CA GLU A 83 -5.18 -8.88 6.38
C GLU A 83 -4.76 -8.69 7.83
N PHE A 84 -5.62 -8.11 8.68
CA PHE A 84 -5.40 -8.06 10.13
C PHE A 84 -6.58 -8.61 10.94
N ILE A 85 -7.46 -9.39 10.29
CA ILE A 85 -8.51 -10.17 10.97
C ILE A 85 -7.85 -11.17 11.93
N GLY A 86 -8.27 -11.15 13.20
CA GLY A 86 -7.66 -11.90 14.29
C GLY A 86 -6.60 -11.10 15.07
N ALA A 87 -6.11 -9.98 14.53
CA ALA A 87 -5.14 -9.09 15.19
C ALA A 87 -5.69 -7.68 15.46
N GLU A 88 -6.95 -7.39 15.13
CA GLU A 88 -7.58 -6.07 15.27
C GLU A 88 -7.55 -5.53 16.70
N HIS A 89 -7.61 -6.42 17.69
CA HIS A 89 -7.52 -6.06 19.10
C HIS A 89 -6.13 -5.53 19.49
N VAL A 90 -5.07 -5.91 18.78
CA VAL A 90 -3.71 -5.36 18.98
C VAL A 90 -3.63 -3.97 18.37
N VAL A 91 -4.19 -3.80 17.18
CA VAL A 91 -4.23 -2.52 16.45
C VAL A 91 -5.09 -1.49 17.20
N ALA A 92 -6.27 -1.90 17.69
CA ALA A 92 -7.19 -1.03 18.42
C ALA A 92 -6.60 -0.45 19.71
N LYS A 93 -5.68 -1.16 20.39
CA LYS A 93 -4.96 -0.64 21.56
C LYS A 93 -4.07 0.56 21.25
N ARG A 94 -3.74 0.78 19.97
CA ARG A 94 -2.95 1.91 19.49
C ARG A 94 -3.82 3.05 18.95
N GLY A 95 -5.14 2.98 19.08
CA GLY A 95 -6.01 4.12 18.74
C GLY A 95 -5.72 5.31 19.66
N LYS A 96 -5.61 6.51 19.10
CA LYS A 96 -5.37 7.76 19.86
C LYS A 96 -6.37 7.99 21.00
N ASN A 97 -7.58 7.46 20.86
CA ASN A 97 -8.64 7.53 21.86
C ASN A 97 -9.61 6.35 21.66
N GLU A 98 -10.52 6.18 22.63
CA GLU A 98 -11.52 5.11 22.61
C GLU A 98 -12.38 5.09 21.34
N LYS A 99 -12.69 6.26 20.78
CA LYS A 99 -13.46 6.35 19.53
C LYS A 99 -12.69 5.69 18.38
N VAL A 100 -11.42 6.04 18.19
CA VAL A 100 -10.59 5.45 17.13
C VAL A 100 -10.38 3.95 17.38
N SER A 101 -10.11 3.55 18.62
CA SER A 101 -10.01 2.12 18.98
C SER A 101 -11.26 1.33 18.62
N LYS A 102 -12.44 1.92 18.86
CA LYS A 102 -13.74 1.30 18.52
C LYS A 102 -13.95 1.24 17.01
N GLU A 103 -13.63 2.31 16.28
CA GLU A 103 -13.72 2.34 14.81
C GLU A 103 -12.86 1.24 14.17
N ILE A 104 -11.66 0.97 14.70
CA ILE A 104 -10.78 -0.11 14.22
C ILE A 104 -11.41 -1.49 14.43
N LEU A 105 -12.06 -1.73 15.57
CA LEU A 105 -12.75 -3.00 15.83
C LEU A 105 -13.99 -3.14 14.95
N GLU A 106 -14.76 -2.06 14.79
CA GLU A 106 -15.96 -2.03 13.94
C GLU A 106 -15.61 -2.24 12.47
N LEU A 107 -14.47 -1.73 12.01
CA LEU A 107 -13.95 -1.92 10.66
C LEU A 107 -13.86 -3.41 10.29
N VAL A 108 -13.19 -4.21 11.12
CA VAL A 108 -13.07 -5.66 10.89
C VAL A 108 -14.42 -6.35 10.99
N GLN A 109 -15.22 -6.04 12.01
CA GLN A 109 -16.55 -6.63 12.15
C GLN A 109 -17.46 -6.34 10.94
N ASN A 110 -17.38 -5.14 10.37
CA ASN A 110 -18.17 -4.74 9.21
C ASN A 110 -17.68 -5.44 7.94
N CYS A 111 -16.36 -5.59 7.78
CA CYS A 111 -15.77 -6.36 6.70
C CYS A 111 -16.26 -7.83 6.71
N GLU A 112 -16.21 -8.48 7.89
CA GLU A 112 -16.68 -9.85 8.07
C GLU A 112 -18.18 -9.99 7.79
N LYS A 113 -19.01 -9.10 8.36
CA LYS A 113 -20.47 -9.09 8.12
C LYS A 113 -20.80 -8.92 6.64
N LYS A 114 -20.10 -8.02 5.95
CA LYS A 114 -20.28 -7.79 4.51
C LYS A 114 -19.97 -9.05 3.72
N ALA A 115 -18.86 -9.72 4.03
CA ALA A 115 -18.49 -10.95 3.33
C ALA A 115 -19.48 -12.09 3.56
N MET A 116 -19.91 -12.28 4.81
CA MET A 116 -20.93 -13.28 5.15
C MET A 116 -22.25 -13.00 4.42
N SER A 117 -22.64 -11.73 4.26
CA SER A 117 -23.84 -11.36 3.51
C SER A 117 -23.77 -11.71 2.02
N LEU A 118 -22.57 -11.85 1.48
CA LEU A 118 -22.30 -12.30 0.10
C LEU A 118 -22.04 -13.82 0.02
N GLY A 119 -22.19 -14.55 1.11
CA GLY A 119 -21.90 -15.99 1.18
C GLY A 119 -20.41 -16.33 1.11
N VAL A 120 -19.54 -15.35 1.40
CA VAL A 120 -18.08 -15.52 1.38
C VAL A 120 -17.55 -15.70 2.80
N ASP A 121 -16.82 -16.77 3.04
CA ASP A 121 -16.06 -16.98 4.27
C ASP A 121 -14.63 -16.43 4.10
N ILE A 122 -14.40 -15.20 4.58
CA ILE A 122 -13.07 -14.56 4.53
C ILE A 122 -12.07 -15.26 5.45
N ARG A 123 -12.51 -15.78 6.60
CA ARG A 123 -11.61 -16.48 7.53
C ARG A 123 -11.14 -17.80 6.95
N GLY A 124 -12.00 -18.52 6.23
CA GLY A 124 -11.61 -19.73 5.50
C GLY A 124 -10.80 -19.44 4.23
N GLY A 125 -10.97 -18.26 3.62
CA GLY A 125 -10.24 -17.83 2.43
C GLY A 125 -8.81 -17.35 2.69
N GLN A 126 -8.46 -17.06 3.94
CA GLN A 126 -7.16 -16.56 4.37
C GLN A 126 -6.52 -17.50 5.42
N PRO A 127 -5.20 -17.74 5.37
CA PRO A 127 -4.24 -17.26 4.39
C PRO A 127 -4.48 -17.87 3.00
N THR A 128 -4.23 -17.12 1.93
CA THR A 128 -4.41 -17.63 0.57
C THR A 128 -3.54 -18.88 0.32
N PRO A 129 -3.88 -19.77 -0.63
CA PRO A 129 -3.07 -20.96 -0.94
C PRO A 129 -1.59 -20.64 -1.22
N GLY A 130 -1.35 -19.49 -1.84
CA GLY A 130 0.00 -18.99 -2.10
C GLY A 130 0.80 -18.67 -0.85
N ASN A 131 0.14 -18.12 0.19
CA ASN A 131 0.78 -17.80 1.47
C ASN A 131 1.09 -19.08 2.27
N ILE A 132 0.20 -20.07 2.21
CA ILE A 132 0.43 -21.39 2.84
C ILE A 132 1.67 -22.06 2.23
N VAL A 133 1.80 -22.04 0.90
CA VAL A 133 3.02 -22.51 0.21
C VAL A 133 4.25 -21.67 0.59
N GLY A 134 4.06 -20.39 0.87
CA GLY A 134 5.08 -19.48 1.41
C GLY A 134 5.41 -19.72 2.90
N GLY A 135 4.75 -20.68 3.56
CA GLY A 135 5.03 -21.12 4.92
C GLY A 135 4.23 -20.42 6.02
N ILE A 136 3.19 -19.64 5.69
CA ILE A 136 2.28 -19.03 6.67
C ILE A 136 1.16 -20.03 7.01
N THR A 137 0.99 -20.34 8.30
CA THR A 137 0.15 -21.46 8.72
C THR A 137 -1.28 -21.07 9.09
N THR A 138 -1.49 -19.90 9.69
CA THR A 138 -2.84 -19.43 10.09
C THR A 138 -3.08 -17.97 9.72
N ILE A 139 -4.35 -17.56 9.76
CA ILE A 139 -4.73 -16.17 9.52
C ILE A 139 -4.18 -15.27 10.63
N GLU A 140 -4.16 -15.74 11.87
CA GLU A 140 -3.61 -14.98 13.01
C GLU A 140 -2.11 -14.75 12.85
N GLU A 141 -1.35 -15.75 12.40
CA GLU A 141 0.08 -15.60 12.10
C GLU A 141 0.30 -14.53 11.01
N LYS A 142 -0.48 -14.61 9.92
CA LYS A 142 -0.44 -13.62 8.84
C LYS A 142 -0.76 -12.22 9.36
N SER A 143 -1.84 -12.10 10.11
CA SER A 143 -2.37 -10.85 10.64
C SER A 143 -1.40 -10.19 11.62
N LEU A 144 -0.79 -10.96 12.52
CA LEU A 144 0.25 -10.46 13.42
C LEU A 144 1.48 -9.96 12.63
N GLY A 145 1.87 -10.66 11.57
CA GLY A 145 2.91 -10.20 10.66
C GLY A 145 2.53 -8.92 9.91
N CYS A 146 1.28 -8.81 9.45
CA CYS A 146 0.77 -7.69 8.67
C CYS A 146 0.77 -6.38 9.47
N ILE A 147 0.29 -6.39 10.71
CA ILE A 147 0.15 -5.18 11.52
C ILE A 147 1.48 -4.48 11.80
N HIS A 148 2.62 -5.20 11.72
CA HIS A 148 3.95 -4.61 11.87
C HIS A 148 4.31 -3.58 10.79
N LYS A 149 3.63 -3.59 9.62
CA LYS A 149 3.81 -2.54 8.59
C LYS A 149 3.55 -1.14 9.16
N SER A 150 2.62 -1.04 10.11
CA SER A 150 2.22 0.24 10.72
C SER A 150 3.14 0.76 11.82
N GLY A 151 4.25 0.06 12.10
CA GLY A 151 5.19 0.47 13.14
C GLY A 151 4.58 0.45 14.53
N THR A 152 4.86 1.48 15.33
CA THR A 152 4.49 1.57 16.75
C THR A 152 3.67 2.81 17.12
N LYS A 153 3.57 3.83 16.25
CA LYS A 153 2.81 5.05 16.54
C LYS A 153 1.31 4.80 16.71
N GLU A 154 0.62 5.77 17.32
CA GLU A 154 -0.82 5.73 17.51
C GLU A 154 -1.59 6.04 16.23
N PHE A 155 -2.66 5.28 15.98
CA PHE A 155 -3.61 5.55 14.90
C PHE A 155 -4.44 6.78 15.23
N GLN A 156 -4.43 7.75 14.31
CA GLN A 156 -5.18 8.99 14.40
C GLN A 156 -6.64 8.83 13.96
N GLY A 157 -6.94 7.81 13.15
CA GLY A 157 -8.30 7.50 12.70
C GLY A 157 -8.38 6.36 11.70
N VAL A 158 -9.61 6.02 11.33
CA VAL A 158 -9.95 5.10 10.24
C VAL A 158 -10.52 5.91 9.07
N LEU A 159 -10.09 5.58 7.85
CA LEU A 159 -10.47 6.20 6.59
C LEU A 159 -11.32 5.21 5.79
N GLN A 160 -12.34 5.70 5.09
CA GLN A 160 -13.00 4.90 4.06
C GLN A 160 -12.12 4.84 2.81
N TYR A 161 -12.46 3.94 1.89
CA TYR A 161 -11.76 3.80 0.61
C TYR A 161 -11.64 5.16 -0.12
N ALA A 162 -10.41 5.58 -0.42
CA ALA A 162 -10.07 6.85 -1.06
C ALA A 162 -10.37 8.13 -0.26
N ASP A 163 -10.67 8.05 1.03
CA ASP A 163 -10.74 9.23 1.89
C ASP A 163 -9.34 9.86 2.05
N ILE A 164 -9.30 11.19 2.05
CA ILE A 164 -8.08 11.97 2.28
C ILE A 164 -7.90 12.20 3.79
N PRO A 165 -6.75 11.83 4.38
CA PRO A 165 -6.44 12.13 5.78
C PRO A 165 -6.52 13.64 6.06
N GLN A 166 -7.32 14.05 7.05
CA GLN A 166 -7.51 15.46 7.39
C GLN A 166 -6.42 16.04 8.29
N THR A 167 -5.66 15.18 8.98
CA THR A 167 -4.50 15.56 9.81
C THR A 167 -3.34 14.61 9.55
N LYS A 168 -2.14 15.00 10.01
CA LYS A 168 -0.91 14.17 9.89
C LYS A 168 -0.92 13.01 10.89
N GLY A 169 -0.17 11.95 10.61
CA GLY A 169 0.00 10.78 11.47
C GLY A 169 -0.38 9.45 10.82
N LEU A 170 -0.63 8.42 11.64
CA LEU A 170 -0.93 7.07 11.17
C LEU A 170 -2.43 6.85 11.01
N TYR A 171 -2.85 6.28 9.87
CA TYR A 171 -4.24 5.94 9.59
C TYR A 171 -4.38 4.50 9.11
N ILE A 172 -5.58 3.95 9.26
CA ILE A 172 -6.01 2.74 8.55
C ILE A 172 -6.98 3.16 7.48
N MET A 173 -6.83 2.69 6.25
CA MET A 173 -7.83 2.86 5.20
C MET A 173 -8.55 1.53 4.97
N ASP A 174 -9.88 1.57 4.96
CA ASP A 174 -10.69 0.40 4.61
C ASP A 174 -10.55 0.07 3.13
N THR A 175 -9.63 -0.84 2.83
CA THR A 175 -9.39 -1.34 1.48
C THR A 175 -9.59 -2.86 1.42
N PRO A 176 -9.92 -3.41 0.23
CA PRO A 176 -9.95 -4.86 0.05
C PRO A 176 -8.54 -5.44 0.20
N GLY A 177 -8.41 -6.73 0.51
CA GLY A 177 -7.12 -7.43 0.47
C GLY A 177 -6.62 -7.77 -0.94
N GLN A 178 -7.16 -7.13 -1.98
CA GLN A 178 -6.66 -7.29 -3.35
C GLN A 178 -5.71 -6.13 -3.63
N ASP A 179 -4.46 -6.48 -3.90
CA ASP A 179 -3.30 -5.58 -3.98
C ASP A 179 -3.58 -4.32 -4.84
N ILE A 180 -4.12 -4.52 -6.04
CA ILE A 180 -4.29 -3.45 -7.05
C ILE A 180 -5.39 -2.48 -6.65
N GLU A 181 -6.53 -3.00 -6.18
CA GLU A 181 -7.65 -2.20 -5.70
C GLU A 181 -7.27 -1.45 -4.42
N SER A 182 -6.51 -2.08 -3.53
CA SER A 182 -6.03 -1.48 -2.30
C SER A 182 -5.10 -0.29 -2.55
N ILE A 183 -4.06 -0.49 -3.36
CA ILE A 183 -3.13 0.57 -3.77
C ILE A 183 -3.88 1.71 -4.46
N THR A 184 -4.82 1.39 -5.35
CA THR A 184 -5.61 2.42 -6.04
C THR A 184 -6.40 3.27 -5.04
N GLY A 185 -6.97 2.67 -4.00
CA GLY A 185 -7.66 3.39 -2.92
C GLY A 185 -6.75 4.34 -2.17
N MET A 186 -5.57 3.87 -1.74
CA MET A 186 -4.60 4.72 -1.03
C MET A 186 -4.10 5.87 -1.89
N VAL A 187 -3.78 5.61 -3.17
CA VAL A 187 -3.32 6.64 -4.10
C VAL A 187 -4.43 7.67 -4.38
N ALA A 188 -5.68 7.22 -4.51
CA ALA A 188 -6.84 8.12 -4.61
C ALA A 188 -7.06 8.94 -3.33
N GLY A 189 -6.74 8.39 -2.15
CA GLY A 189 -6.72 9.09 -0.87
C GLY A 189 -5.49 9.99 -0.64
N GLY A 190 -4.63 10.14 -1.66
CA GLY A 190 -3.53 11.10 -1.67
C GLY A 190 -2.14 10.51 -1.42
N ALA A 191 -1.99 9.19 -1.28
CA ALA A 191 -0.67 8.58 -1.11
C ALA A 191 0.25 8.87 -2.32
N GLN A 192 1.34 9.61 -2.10
CA GLN A 192 2.29 9.96 -3.16
C GLN A 192 3.36 8.90 -3.36
N ILE A 193 3.54 7.97 -2.42
CA ILE A 193 4.45 6.84 -2.53
C ILE A 193 3.85 5.62 -1.85
N VAL A 194 4.10 4.44 -2.40
CA VAL A 194 3.64 3.17 -1.82
C VAL A 194 4.81 2.25 -1.56
N ILE A 195 4.89 1.73 -0.34
CA ILE A 195 5.74 0.58 -0.02
C ILE A 195 4.91 -0.69 -0.18
N PHE A 196 5.46 -1.65 -0.93
CA PHE A 196 4.81 -2.91 -1.22
C PHE A 196 5.69 -4.09 -0.78
N THR A 197 5.32 -4.76 0.30
CA THR A 197 6.07 -5.93 0.77
C THR A 197 5.63 -7.19 0.03
N THR A 198 6.59 -8.03 -0.37
CA THR A 198 6.26 -9.30 -1.03
C THR A 198 7.28 -10.38 -0.70
N GLY A 199 6.81 -11.55 -0.28
CA GLY A 199 7.60 -12.75 -0.10
C GLY A 199 7.75 -13.57 -1.38
N ARG A 200 6.79 -13.42 -2.31
CA ARG A 200 6.68 -14.23 -3.54
C ARG A 200 6.91 -13.45 -4.83
N GLY A 201 7.24 -12.16 -4.71
CA GLY A 201 7.61 -11.31 -5.83
C GLY A 201 6.44 -10.87 -6.72
N THR A 202 5.31 -10.48 -6.12
CA THR A 202 4.17 -9.95 -6.88
C THR A 202 4.63 -8.75 -7.74
N PRO A 203 4.47 -8.79 -9.08
CA PRO A 203 4.94 -7.73 -9.97
C PRO A 203 3.95 -6.56 -10.05
N THR A 204 3.53 -5.97 -8.93
CA THR A 204 2.57 -4.85 -8.91
C THR A 204 3.27 -3.49 -9.08
N GLY A 205 2.62 -2.59 -9.81
CA GLY A 205 2.92 -1.15 -9.84
C GLY A 205 1.66 -0.30 -9.70
N ASN A 206 1.75 0.96 -10.10
CA ASN A 206 0.62 1.88 -10.14
C ASN A 206 0.90 2.96 -11.22
N PRO A 207 -0.12 3.41 -11.97
CA PRO A 207 0.09 4.41 -13.03
C PRO A 207 0.35 5.84 -12.54
N ILE A 208 0.10 6.14 -11.27
CA ILE A 208 0.14 7.51 -10.70
C ILE A 208 1.29 7.65 -9.69
N SER A 209 1.36 6.77 -8.68
CA SER A 209 2.36 6.86 -7.61
C SER A 209 3.43 5.76 -7.73
N PRO A 210 4.71 6.06 -7.44
CA PRO A 210 5.77 5.06 -7.40
C PRO A 210 5.51 3.98 -6.35
N VAL A 211 5.86 2.73 -6.69
CA VAL A 211 5.70 1.56 -5.83
C VAL A 211 7.06 0.93 -5.56
N ILE A 212 7.59 1.14 -4.35
CA ILE A 212 8.84 0.54 -3.87
C ILE A 212 8.53 -0.88 -3.41
N LYS A 213 9.05 -1.88 -4.14
CA LYS A 213 8.91 -3.28 -3.75
C LYS A 213 10.07 -3.73 -2.87
N LEU A 214 9.76 -4.40 -1.78
CA LEU A 214 10.77 -5.03 -0.92
C LEU A 214 10.41 -6.45 -0.51
N THR A 215 11.45 -7.21 -0.21
CA THR A 215 11.32 -8.59 0.28
C THR A 215 12.35 -8.91 1.36
N GLY A 216 11.93 -9.72 2.33
CA GLY A 216 12.79 -10.33 3.34
C GLY A 216 13.33 -11.69 2.89
N ASN A 217 12.94 -12.16 1.71
CA ASN A 217 13.31 -13.45 1.17
C ASN A 217 14.45 -13.29 0.17
N LYS A 218 15.66 -13.74 0.56
CA LYS A 218 16.87 -13.64 -0.27
C LYS A 218 16.70 -14.31 -1.64
N PHE A 219 16.04 -15.48 -1.67
CA PHE A 219 15.81 -16.21 -2.92
C PHE A 219 14.87 -15.45 -3.85
N THR A 220 13.79 -14.87 -3.31
CA THR A 220 12.87 -14.03 -4.09
C THR A 220 13.58 -12.78 -4.60
N PHE A 221 14.43 -12.14 -3.78
CA PHE A 221 15.20 -10.98 -4.22
C PHE A 221 16.13 -11.33 -5.39
N ASP A 222 16.89 -12.42 -5.27
CA ASP A 222 17.87 -12.83 -6.30
C ASP A 222 17.18 -13.26 -7.60
N SER A 223 16.05 -13.95 -7.52
CA SER A 223 15.30 -14.41 -8.69
C SER A 223 14.46 -13.33 -9.36
N MET A 224 14.14 -12.24 -8.64
CA MET A 224 13.32 -11.13 -9.13
C MET A 224 14.03 -9.79 -8.97
N ILE A 225 15.35 -9.78 -9.18
CA ILE A 225 16.18 -8.58 -9.00
C ILE A 225 15.78 -7.47 -9.96
N ASP A 226 15.18 -7.76 -11.11
CA ASP A 226 14.68 -6.72 -12.02
C ASP A 226 13.34 -6.12 -11.54
N ASN A 227 12.64 -6.76 -10.61
CA ASN A 227 11.34 -6.33 -10.11
C ASN A 227 11.39 -5.73 -8.70
N ILE A 228 12.31 -6.14 -7.83
CA ILE A 228 12.30 -5.77 -6.39
C ILE A 228 13.33 -4.70 -6.08
N ASP A 229 12.89 -3.54 -5.60
CA ASP A 229 13.74 -2.37 -5.35
C ASP A 229 14.69 -2.56 -4.16
N PHE A 230 14.25 -3.31 -3.14
CA PHE A 230 14.93 -3.35 -1.85
C PHE A 230 15.01 -4.75 -1.23
N ASP A 231 16.21 -5.12 -0.79
CA ASP A 231 16.50 -6.36 -0.06
C ASP A 231 16.53 -6.12 1.46
N ALA A 232 15.61 -6.76 2.18
CA ALA A 232 15.52 -6.80 3.64
C ALA A 232 15.94 -8.16 4.22
N SER A 233 16.43 -9.10 3.40
CA SER A 233 16.73 -10.48 3.82
C SER A 233 17.91 -10.60 4.78
N LYS A 234 18.77 -9.57 4.87
CA LYS A 234 19.85 -9.50 5.86
C LYS A 234 19.39 -9.54 7.32
N ILE A 235 18.12 -9.19 7.57
CA ILE A 235 17.49 -9.38 8.89
C ILE A 235 17.42 -10.87 9.22
N ILE A 236 17.05 -11.70 8.24
CA ILE A 236 16.89 -13.15 8.42
C ILE A 236 18.24 -13.84 8.64
N SER A 237 19.31 -13.37 7.97
CA SER A 237 20.66 -13.90 8.21
C SER A 237 21.33 -13.34 9.48
N GLY A 238 20.72 -12.36 10.14
CA GLY A 238 21.27 -11.71 11.35
C GLY A 238 22.41 -10.73 11.06
N GLU A 239 22.60 -10.32 9.80
CA GLU A 239 23.64 -9.38 9.37
C GLU A 239 23.24 -7.91 9.58
N GLU A 240 21.95 -7.60 9.55
CA GLU A 240 21.40 -6.26 9.83
C GLU A 240 20.24 -6.38 10.83
N SER A 241 20.10 -5.41 11.73
CA SER A 241 18.90 -5.27 12.56
C SER A 241 17.75 -4.65 11.77
N ILE A 242 16.51 -4.90 12.23
CA ILE A 242 15.30 -4.27 11.68
C ILE A 242 15.42 -2.74 11.63
N ALA A 243 16.01 -2.13 12.67
CA ALA A 243 16.19 -0.68 12.75
C ALA A 243 17.17 -0.15 11.69
N GLU A 244 18.28 -0.85 11.44
CA GLU A 244 19.26 -0.48 10.41
C GLU A 244 18.68 -0.63 9.01
N THR A 245 18.04 -1.76 8.73
CA THR A 245 17.36 -2.00 7.45
C THR A 245 16.23 -0.99 7.23
N GLY A 246 15.46 -0.64 8.27
CA GLY A 246 14.43 0.39 8.23
C GLY A 246 14.98 1.78 7.86
N LYS A 247 16.09 2.20 8.47
CA LYS A 247 16.77 3.45 8.09
C LYS A 247 17.23 3.42 6.63
N ARG A 248 17.72 2.28 6.14
CA ARG A 248 18.14 2.10 4.75
C ARG A 248 16.95 2.18 3.79
N LEU A 249 15.80 1.61 4.15
CA LEU A 249 14.56 1.74 3.37
C LEU A 249 14.06 3.19 3.37
N PHE A 250 14.13 3.90 4.50
CA PHE A 250 13.77 5.31 4.54
C PHE A 250 14.63 6.17 3.61
N GLN A 251 15.94 5.90 3.52
CA GLN A 251 16.80 6.57 2.53
C GLN A 251 16.42 6.24 1.08
N GLU A 252 15.91 5.02 0.84
CA GLU A 252 15.39 4.64 -0.48
C GLU A 252 14.10 5.39 -0.83
N ILE A 253 13.17 5.54 0.13
CA ILE A 253 11.98 6.41 0.00
C ILE A 253 12.39 7.82 -0.40
N LEU A 254 13.34 8.43 0.32
CA LEU A 254 13.81 9.78 0.02
C LEU A 254 14.38 9.91 -1.40
N LYS A 255 15.14 8.91 -1.86
CA LYS A 255 15.65 8.90 -3.25
C LYS A 255 14.52 8.86 -4.27
N VAL A 256 13.49 8.05 -4.02
CA VAL A 256 12.32 7.94 -4.91
C VAL A 256 11.52 9.24 -4.92
N CYS A 257 11.27 9.86 -3.75
CA CYS A 257 10.65 11.18 -3.67
C CYS A 257 11.44 12.25 -4.45
N ASN A 258 12.77 12.13 -4.51
CA ASN A 258 13.64 13.00 -5.30
C ASN A 258 13.75 12.60 -6.78
N GLY A 259 13.05 11.55 -7.23
CA GLY A 259 12.93 11.15 -8.64
C GLY A 259 13.76 9.95 -9.06
N LYS A 260 14.28 9.15 -8.12
CA LYS A 260 14.75 7.80 -8.45
C LYS A 260 13.56 6.99 -8.98
N ILE A 261 13.70 6.46 -10.19
CA ILE A 261 12.68 5.62 -10.82
C ILE A 261 12.67 4.24 -10.14
N THR A 262 11.51 3.80 -9.67
CA THR A 262 11.32 2.44 -9.14
C THR A 262 11.36 1.40 -10.26
N LYS A 263 11.64 0.14 -9.92
CA LYS A 263 11.60 -0.97 -10.87
C LYS A 263 10.20 -1.17 -11.46
N ALA A 264 9.13 -0.87 -10.70
CA ALA A 264 7.77 -0.87 -11.21
C ALA A 264 7.61 0.10 -12.40
N GLU A 265 8.06 1.34 -12.21
CA GLU A 265 7.95 2.39 -13.22
C GLU A 265 8.82 2.08 -14.45
N ALA A 266 10.06 1.64 -14.23
CA ALA A 266 10.99 1.26 -15.29
C ALA A 266 10.42 0.13 -16.17
N LEU A 267 9.77 -0.85 -15.56
CA LEU A 267 9.12 -1.96 -16.25
C LEU A 267 7.70 -1.65 -16.73
N LYS A 268 7.17 -0.45 -16.45
CA LYS A 268 5.82 0.01 -16.84
C LYS A 268 4.69 -0.83 -16.23
N HIS A 269 4.88 -1.31 -15.01
CA HIS A 269 3.83 -1.93 -14.23
C HIS A 269 2.83 -0.83 -13.81
N LYS A 270 1.63 -0.89 -14.39
CA LYS A 270 0.62 0.19 -14.34
C LYS A 270 -0.75 -0.37 -13.97
N GLU A 271 -0.75 -1.40 -13.14
CA GLU A 271 -1.96 -2.04 -12.68
C GLU A 271 -2.86 -1.01 -11.98
N PHE A 272 -4.15 -1.07 -12.28
CA PHE A 272 -5.16 -0.15 -11.77
C PHE A 272 -6.49 -0.87 -11.65
N GLY A 273 -7.16 -0.70 -10.53
CA GLY A 273 -8.40 -1.37 -10.20
C GLY A 273 -9.16 -0.57 -9.17
N ILE A 274 -10.47 -0.38 -9.38
CA ILE A 274 -11.31 0.37 -8.45
C ILE A 274 -12.20 -0.63 -7.72
N LEU A 275 -12.26 -0.50 -6.39
CA LEU A 275 -13.13 -1.32 -5.54
C LEU A 275 -14.58 -1.25 -6.05
N ARG A 276 -15.14 -2.43 -6.37
CA ARG A 276 -16.56 -2.55 -6.71
C ARG A 276 -17.40 -2.69 -5.46
N ILE A 277 -18.33 -1.78 -5.26
CA ILE A 277 -19.21 -1.76 -4.08
C ILE A 277 -20.50 -2.57 -4.25
N ALA A 278 -20.86 -2.94 -5.48
CA ALA A 278 -22.07 -3.70 -5.79
C ALA A 278 -21.94 -4.50 -7.10
N SER A 279 -22.88 -5.43 -7.32
CA SER A 279 -23.10 -6.06 -8.63
C SER A 279 -23.45 -5.00 -9.67
N THR A 280 -22.99 -5.19 -10.90
CA THR A 280 -23.32 -4.34 -12.06
C THR A 280 -24.59 -4.81 -12.80
N PHE A 281 -25.33 -5.74 -12.20
CA PHE A 281 -26.58 -6.32 -12.72
C PHE A 281 -27.58 -6.47 -11.57
#